data_AF-V6DH20-F1
#
_entry.id   AF-V6DH20-F1
#
_cell.length_a   1.000
_cell.length_b   1.000
_cell.length_c   1.000
_cell.angle_alpha   90.00
_cell.angle_beta   90.00
_cell.angle_gamma   90.00
#
_symmetry.space_group_name_H-M   'P 1'
#
loop_
_entity.id
_entity.type
_entity.pdbx_description
1 polymer ?
#
loop_
_entity_poly.entity_id
_entity_poly.type
_entity_poly.pdbx_seq_one_letter_code
_entity_poly.pdbx_strand_id
1 'polypeptide(L)'
;MSKYFCLFFVLICFLSKINLSISESTEIYYAPKNLSELTAKYILDNNIAYDSVDYYSKEYIDKIKEINIRVLPDRLKELFLSIAFTHSTKSIINALKLIDKIDQRFSKDESNLIKDQLSFESPEIFSLDPSVSILLLLPSNIIENIFKEEVNLLKTNYIEILQKDEDNLKAKIVLFRIYFYIDKNLKISAKMLDNIKNFYQDSNNIFYYLTLLITKKEEIKISYLKEALNHKSYEAFSILSNLKSSLIKYFSKTELKHAIRVYKYMLTINRFNFIRDYLILARLYLLINEQDKAYKILENVLNKRSKEISHSLNYMVTGLYISRNQTDKITDNMLEVYNKYMQLSLSISNKVFDN
;
A
#
# COMPACT_ATOMS: atom_id res chain seq x y z
N MET A 1 -0.48 -7.09 -50.66
CA MET A 1 0.00 -7.89 -49.50
C MET A 1 0.01 -6.99 -48.27
N SER A 2 -0.66 -7.42 -47.21
CA SER A 2 -1.54 -6.55 -46.43
C SER A 2 -0.93 -5.99 -45.14
N LYS A 3 -1.45 -4.83 -44.73
CA LYS A 3 -1.26 -4.14 -43.43
C LYS A 3 -1.47 -5.02 -42.19
N TYR A 4 -1.96 -6.24 -42.35
CA TYR A 4 -2.12 -7.22 -41.27
C TYR A 4 -0.82 -7.93 -40.90
N PHE A 5 0.21 -7.95 -41.76
CA PHE A 5 1.46 -8.65 -41.45
C PHE A 5 2.31 -7.90 -40.40
N CYS A 6 2.32 -6.56 -40.42
CA CYS A 6 2.97 -5.76 -39.38
C CYS A 6 2.23 -5.84 -38.03
N LEU A 7 0.90 -5.88 -38.03
CA LEU A 7 0.11 -6.05 -36.81
C LEU A 7 0.32 -7.44 -36.19
N PHE A 8 0.48 -8.49 -37.01
CA PHE A 8 0.76 -9.84 -36.52
C PHE A 8 2.18 -9.97 -35.95
N PHE A 9 3.18 -9.27 -36.50
CA PHE A 9 4.54 -9.28 -35.97
C PHE A 9 4.66 -8.50 -34.65
N VAL A 10 3.97 -7.37 -34.51
CA VAL A 10 3.91 -6.62 -33.23
C VAL A 10 3.18 -7.43 -32.15
N LEU A 11 2.10 -8.14 -32.49
CA LEU A 11 1.40 -9.03 -31.55
C LEU A 11 2.23 -10.27 -31.16
N ILE A 12 3.00 -10.86 -32.08
CA ILE A 12 3.88 -12.00 -31.77
C ILE A 12 5.08 -11.54 -30.93
N CYS A 13 5.63 -10.35 -31.14
CA CYS A 13 6.65 -9.78 -30.26
C CYS A 13 6.11 -9.45 -28.86
N PHE A 14 4.82 -9.12 -28.72
CA PHE A 14 4.15 -8.93 -27.42
C PHE A 14 3.74 -10.26 -26.74
N LEU A 15 3.43 -11.31 -27.50
CA LEU A 15 2.95 -12.59 -26.96
C LEU A 15 4.08 -13.61 -26.69
N SER A 16 5.24 -13.51 -27.35
CA SER A 16 6.32 -14.50 -27.24
C SER A 16 7.40 -14.18 -26.19
N LYS A 17 7.22 -13.12 -25.38
CA LYS A 17 8.06 -12.85 -24.20
C LYS A 17 7.28 -12.71 -22.89
N ILE A 18 6.22 -13.50 -22.72
CA ILE A 18 5.79 -13.91 -21.36
C ILE A 18 6.67 -15.07 -20.88
N ASN A 19 7.98 -14.97 -21.11
CA ASN A 19 8.94 -15.53 -20.19
C ASN A 19 9.10 -14.44 -19.13
N LEU A 20 8.72 -14.76 -17.89
CA LEU A 20 9.15 -14.01 -16.71
C LEU A 20 10.67 -14.19 -16.56
N SER A 21 11.46 -13.73 -17.54
CA SER A 21 12.70 -13.07 -17.21
C SER A 21 12.24 -11.78 -16.55
N ILE A 22 12.17 -11.80 -15.23
CA ILE A 22 12.13 -10.57 -14.43
C ILE A 22 13.34 -9.77 -14.92
N SER A 23 13.11 -8.86 -15.86
CA SER A 23 14.15 -8.14 -16.59
C SER A 23 15.15 -7.57 -15.61
N GLU A 24 16.43 -7.69 -15.92
CA GLU A 24 17.55 -7.24 -15.07
C GLU A 24 17.47 -5.74 -14.72
N SER A 25 16.66 -4.95 -15.44
CA SER A 25 16.34 -3.56 -15.11
C SER A 25 14.99 -3.42 -14.39
N THR A 26 14.91 -3.79 -13.12
CA THR A 26 13.70 -3.57 -12.27
C THR A 26 13.74 -2.30 -11.42
N GLU A 27 14.69 -1.42 -11.66
CA GLU A 27 14.79 -0.11 -10.99
C GLU A 27 14.18 0.98 -11.88
N ILE A 28 12.86 0.96 -12.04
CA ILE A 28 12.15 2.16 -12.50
C ILE A 28 11.90 3.02 -11.25
N TYR A 29 12.86 3.90 -10.99
CA TYR A 29 12.94 4.76 -9.79
C TYR A 29 11.82 5.81 -9.67
N TYR A 30 11.09 6.11 -10.75
CA TYR A 30 9.95 7.04 -10.89
C TYR A 30 10.02 7.60 -12.32
N ALA A 31 9.03 7.31 -13.17
CA ALA A 31 8.94 7.84 -14.53
C ALA A 31 7.79 8.85 -14.64
N PRO A 32 8.07 10.17 -14.78
CA PRO A 32 7.06 11.21 -14.94
C PRO A 32 6.04 10.86 -16.03
N LYS A 33 4.74 10.95 -15.74
CA LYS A 33 3.69 10.51 -16.68
C LYS A 33 3.00 11.63 -17.45
N ASN A 34 3.00 12.85 -16.93
CA ASN A 34 2.34 13.99 -17.55
C ASN A 34 3.31 15.15 -17.71
N LEU A 35 2.92 16.12 -18.55
CA LEU A 35 3.74 17.27 -18.87
C LEU A 35 4.08 18.10 -17.62
N SER A 36 3.18 18.20 -16.65
CA SER A 36 3.43 18.91 -15.39
C SER A 36 4.52 18.24 -14.56
N GLU A 37 4.52 16.91 -14.44
CA GLU A 37 5.57 16.16 -13.73
C GLU A 37 6.93 16.29 -14.45
N LEU A 38 6.94 16.19 -15.79
CA LEU A 38 8.15 16.35 -16.60
C LEU A 38 8.71 17.78 -16.46
N THR A 39 7.83 18.78 -16.51
CA THR A 39 8.20 20.19 -16.39
C THR A 39 8.73 20.50 -15.00
N ALA A 40 8.04 20.03 -13.96
CA ALA A 40 8.50 20.17 -12.58
C ALA A 40 9.85 19.50 -12.33
N LYS A 41 10.03 18.27 -12.84
CA LYS A 41 11.31 17.57 -12.75
C LYS A 41 12.41 18.35 -13.46
N TYR A 42 12.17 18.79 -14.70
CA TYR A 42 13.14 19.59 -15.45
C TYR A 42 13.51 20.89 -14.73
N ILE A 43 12.53 21.60 -14.18
CA ILE A 43 12.75 22.83 -13.39
C ILE A 43 13.62 22.54 -12.17
N LEU A 44 13.31 21.49 -11.41
CA LEU A 44 14.05 21.10 -10.21
C LEU A 44 15.49 20.66 -10.55
N ASP A 45 15.66 19.81 -11.56
CA ASP A 45 16.96 19.28 -11.98
C ASP A 45 17.90 20.40 -12.48
N ASN A 46 17.34 21.49 -13.03
CA ASN A 46 18.10 22.62 -13.56
C ASN A 46 18.09 23.86 -12.64
N ASN A 47 17.55 23.75 -11.42
CA ASN A 47 17.42 24.87 -10.47
C ASN A 47 16.80 26.15 -11.08
N ILE A 48 15.79 26.00 -11.93
CA ILE A 48 15.13 27.11 -12.62
C ILE A 48 14.16 27.82 -11.66
N ALA A 49 14.19 29.16 -11.62
CA ALA A 49 13.18 29.93 -10.90
C ALA A 49 11.79 29.73 -11.55
N TYR A 50 10.76 29.45 -10.75
CA TYR A 50 9.43 29.03 -11.25
C TYR A 50 8.29 29.92 -10.75
N ASP A 51 8.59 31.18 -10.46
CA ASP A 51 7.58 32.15 -10.00
C ASP A 51 6.51 32.45 -11.05
N SER A 52 6.84 32.28 -12.33
CA SER A 52 5.96 32.49 -13.49
C SER A 52 5.34 31.20 -14.05
N VAL A 53 5.55 30.06 -13.40
CA VAL A 53 5.00 28.76 -13.83
C VAL A 53 3.54 28.65 -13.40
N ASP A 54 2.75 27.87 -14.14
CA ASP A 54 1.34 27.66 -13.82
C ASP A 54 1.13 27.10 -12.39
N TYR A 55 -0.02 27.42 -11.80
CA TYR A 55 -0.33 27.07 -10.42
C TYR A 55 -0.16 25.57 -10.12
N TYR A 56 -0.57 24.68 -11.02
CA TYR A 56 -0.52 23.24 -10.78
C TYR A 56 0.92 22.71 -10.79
N SER A 57 1.72 23.18 -11.74
CA SER A 57 3.14 22.83 -11.80
C SER A 57 3.90 23.42 -10.60
N LYS A 58 3.61 24.66 -10.19
CA LYS A 58 4.17 25.28 -8.97
C LYS A 58 3.83 24.48 -7.71
N GLU A 59 2.54 24.15 -7.52
CA GLU A 59 2.08 23.33 -6.40
C GLU A 59 2.80 21.98 -6.37
N TYR A 60 2.96 21.33 -7.54
CA TYR A 60 3.69 20.08 -7.65
C TYR A 60 5.16 20.24 -7.26
N ILE A 61 5.87 21.24 -7.81
CA ILE A 61 7.28 21.52 -7.48
C ILE A 61 7.46 21.70 -5.97
N ASP A 62 6.58 22.46 -5.33
CA ASP A 62 6.65 22.70 -3.88
C ASP A 62 6.48 21.40 -3.07
N LYS A 63 5.55 20.52 -3.49
CA LYS A 63 5.40 19.17 -2.89
C LYS A 63 6.66 18.34 -3.02
N ILE A 64 7.30 18.33 -4.19
CA ILE A 64 8.53 17.55 -4.43
C ILE A 64 9.69 18.11 -3.60
N LYS A 65 9.81 19.43 -3.45
CA LYS A 65 10.81 20.04 -2.57
C LYS A 65 10.63 19.57 -1.13
N GLU A 66 9.41 19.65 -0.60
CA GLU A 66 9.09 19.19 0.77
C GLU A 66 9.45 17.71 0.99
N ILE A 67 9.23 16.86 0.00
CA ILE A 67 9.62 15.44 0.06
C ILE A 67 11.15 15.30 0.03
N ASN A 68 11.83 16.03 -0.86
CA ASN A 68 13.27 15.89 -1.11
C ASN A 68 14.16 16.42 0.02
N ILE A 69 13.70 17.42 0.79
CA ILE A 69 14.48 17.97 1.92
C ILE A 69 14.53 17.05 3.14
N ARG A 70 13.65 16.03 3.21
CA ARG A 70 13.55 15.11 4.35
C ARG A 70 14.39 13.85 4.13
N VAL A 71 14.92 13.31 5.22
CA VAL A 71 15.70 12.06 5.23
C VAL A 71 14.73 10.87 5.29
N LEU A 72 14.29 10.44 4.11
CA LEU A 72 13.40 9.30 3.92
C LEU A 72 14.16 8.13 3.27
N PRO A 73 13.85 6.87 3.64
CA PRO A 73 14.25 5.72 2.82
C PRO A 73 13.75 5.90 1.38
N ASP A 74 14.54 5.49 0.38
CA ASP A 74 14.25 5.74 -1.03
C ASP A 74 12.85 5.24 -1.43
N ARG A 75 12.42 4.09 -0.90
CA ARG A 75 11.07 3.56 -1.18
C ARG A 75 9.94 4.37 -0.55
N LEU A 76 10.15 4.89 0.66
CA LEU A 76 9.17 5.77 1.28
C LEU A 76 9.10 7.10 0.50
N LYS A 77 10.24 7.58 0.03
CA LYS A 77 10.32 8.77 -0.84
C LYS A 77 9.55 8.55 -2.14
N GLU A 78 9.80 7.44 -2.84
CA GLU A 78 9.05 7.05 -4.05
C GLU A 78 7.53 6.98 -3.80
N LEU A 79 7.13 6.39 -2.67
CA LEU A 79 5.72 6.34 -2.27
C LEU A 79 5.13 7.75 -2.16
N PHE A 80 5.79 8.67 -1.46
CA PHE A 80 5.34 10.07 -1.37
C PHE A 80 5.30 10.76 -2.74
N LEU A 81 6.30 10.55 -3.60
CA LEU A 81 6.33 11.09 -4.95
C LEU A 81 5.18 10.54 -5.81
N SER A 82 4.79 9.28 -5.60
CA SER A 82 3.71 8.62 -6.33
C SER A 82 2.33 9.20 -6.02
N ILE A 83 2.13 9.69 -4.79
CA ILE A 83 0.87 10.28 -4.33
C ILE A 83 0.86 11.81 -4.40
N ALA A 84 2.01 12.46 -4.59
CA ALA A 84 2.12 13.92 -4.61
C ALA A 84 1.19 14.59 -5.66
N PHE A 85 0.90 13.90 -6.76
CA PHE A 85 0.03 14.43 -7.81
C PHE A 85 -1.45 14.46 -7.41
N THR A 86 -1.92 13.49 -6.62
CA THR A 86 -3.34 13.33 -6.26
C THR A 86 -3.72 14.02 -4.95
N HIS A 87 -2.74 14.56 -4.22
CA HIS A 87 -2.95 15.20 -2.93
C HIS A 87 -2.50 16.66 -2.94
N SER A 88 -3.19 17.47 -2.13
CA SER A 88 -2.83 18.87 -1.88
C SER A 88 -1.47 18.98 -1.20
N THR A 89 -0.78 20.12 -1.38
CA THR A 89 0.46 20.42 -0.65
C THR A 89 0.30 20.29 0.87
N LYS A 90 -0.82 20.79 1.40
CA LYS A 90 -1.12 20.69 2.85
C LYS A 90 -1.20 19.24 3.33
N SER A 91 -1.84 18.36 2.56
CA SER A 91 -1.94 16.93 2.90
C SER A 91 -0.58 16.23 2.93
N ILE A 92 0.28 16.50 1.93
CA ILE A 92 1.63 15.94 1.87
C ILE A 92 2.48 16.45 3.04
N ILE A 93 2.49 17.76 3.29
CA ILE A 93 3.25 18.37 4.40
C ILE A 93 2.81 17.80 5.75
N ASN A 94 1.50 17.67 5.99
CA ASN A 94 1.01 17.11 7.26
C ASN A 94 1.46 15.67 7.48
N ALA A 95 1.43 14.84 6.43
CA ALA A 95 1.89 13.47 6.51
C ALA A 95 3.41 13.39 6.75
N LEU A 96 4.18 14.25 6.08
CA LEU A 96 5.63 14.33 6.30
C LEU A 96 5.97 14.81 7.72
N LYS A 97 5.18 15.73 8.30
CA LYS A 97 5.32 16.12 9.71
C LYS A 97 5.10 14.97 10.70
N LEU A 98 4.23 14.01 10.37
CA LEU A 98 4.12 12.79 11.17
C LEU A 98 5.41 11.96 11.13
N ILE A 99 6.06 11.87 9.96
CA ILE A 99 7.38 11.22 9.84
C ILE A 99 8.43 11.97 10.65
N ASP A 100 8.45 13.31 10.56
CA ASP A 100 9.35 14.14 11.35
C ASP A 100 9.15 13.90 12.86
N LYS A 101 7.91 13.72 13.30
CA LYS A 101 7.56 13.39 14.70
C LYS A 101 7.98 11.96 15.09
N ILE A 102 7.97 11.00 14.16
CA ILE A 102 8.53 9.66 14.40
C ILE A 102 10.04 9.78 14.65
N ASP A 103 10.77 10.53 13.81
CA ASP A 103 12.22 10.75 13.97
C ASP A 103 12.56 11.43 15.31
N GLN A 104 11.69 12.30 15.82
CA GLN A 104 11.88 12.98 17.11
C GLN A 104 11.61 12.10 18.34
N ARG A 105 10.73 11.10 18.21
CA ARG A 105 10.24 10.29 19.34
C ARG A 105 10.91 8.92 19.45
N PHE A 106 11.47 8.44 18.35
CA PHE A 106 12.10 7.13 18.27
C PHE A 106 13.61 7.24 18.12
N SER A 107 14.34 6.21 18.59
CA SER A 107 15.77 6.12 18.27
C SER A 107 15.93 5.95 16.75
N LYS A 108 17.14 6.21 16.23
CA LYS A 108 17.41 6.10 14.80
C LYS A 108 17.00 4.73 14.22
N ASP A 109 17.32 3.64 14.93
CA ASP A 109 17.00 2.29 14.47
C ASP A 109 15.50 1.99 14.50
N GLU A 110 14.80 2.43 15.55
CA GLU A 110 13.34 2.29 15.66
C GLU A 110 12.60 3.13 14.61
N SER A 111 13.03 4.39 14.41
CA SER A 111 12.45 5.26 13.39
C SER A 111 12.68 4.69 12.00
N ASN A 112 13.90 4.24 11.70
CA ASN A 112 14.19 3.58 10.43
C ASN A 112 13.33 2.35 10.23
N LEU A 113 13.10 1.53 11.26
CA LEU A 113 12.22 0.38 11.17
C LEU A 113 10.77 0.78 10.83
N ILE A 114 10.23 1.81 11.48
CA ILE A 114 8.87 2.30 11.21
C ILE A 114 8.80 2.85 9.78
N LYS A 115 9.76 3.67 9.35
CA LYS A 115 9.81 4.22 7.98
C LYS A 115 9.95 3.10 6.94
N ASP A 116 10.74 2.07 7.23
CA ASP A 116 10.85 0.88 6.42
C ASP A 116 9.50 0.18 6.29
N GLN A 117 8.78 -0.06 7.39
CA GLN A 117 7.43 -0.64 7.35
C GLN A 117 6.46 0.17 6.49
N LEU A 118 6.44 1.50 6.65
CA LEU A 118 5.61 2.38 5.84
C LEU A 118 5.93 2.26 4.35
N SER A 119 7.20 2.04 4.00
CA SER A 119 7.65 1.89 2.61
C SER A 119 7.19 0.58 1.92
N PHE A 120 6.67 -0.40 2.67
CA PHE A 120 6.10 -1.63 2.09
C PHE A 120 4.71 -1.45 1.51
N GLU A 121 4.04 -0.37 1.88
CA GLU A 121 2.66 -0.16 1.54
C GLU A 121 2.51 0.35 0.10
N SER A 122 1.32 0.13 -0.46
CA SER A 122 1.03 0.57 -1.82
C SER A 122 0.49 2.01 -1.82
N PRO A 123 0.65 2.77 -2.91
CA PRO A 123 0.12 4.12 -3.05
C PRO A 123 -1.38 4.20 -2.83
N GLU A 124 -2.11 3.15 -3.18
CA GLU A 124 -3.56 3.06 -2.99
C GLU A 124 -3.94 3.17 -1.51
N ILE A 125 -3.13 2.60 -0.59
CA ILE A 125 -3.34 2.76 0.85
C ILE A 125 -3.25 4.23 1.27
N PHE A 126 -2.36 5.01 0.66
CA PHE A 126 -2.12 6.43 0.94
C PHE A 126 -3.05 7.37 0.16
N SER A 127 -3.73 6.88 -0.87
CA SER A 127 -4.55 7.67 -1.81
C SER A 127 -5.75 8.37 -1.18
N LEU A 128 -6.24 7.88 -0.03
CA LEU A 128 -7.37 8.49 0.66
C LEU A 128 -6.92 9.71 1.48
N ASP A 129 -6.08 9.47 2.49
CA ASP A 129 -5.40 10.50 3.25
C ASP A 129 -4.05 9.96 3.76
N PRO A 130 -2.92 10.55 3.35
CA PRO A 130 -1.59 10.04 3.70
C PRO A 130 -1.31 10.08 5.20
N SER A 131 -1.87 11.07 5.93
CA SER A 131 -1.65 11.19 7.38
C SER A 131 -2.38 10.07 8.12
N VAL A 132 -3.64 9.82 7.75
CA VAL A 132 -4.42 8.71 8.30
C VAL A 132 -3.75 7.37 7.99
N SER A 133 -3.25 7.19 6.77
CA SER A 133 -2.58 5.95 6.38
C SER A 133 -1.33 5.67 7.20
N ILE A 134 -0.48 6.68 7.45
CA ILE A 134 0.65 6.55 8.37
C ILE A 134 0.18 6.11 9.76
N LEU A 135 -0.80 6.82 10.34
CA LEU A 135 -1.29 6.54 11.69
C LEU A 135 -1.89 5.13 11.80
N LEU A 136 -2.62 4.66 10.80
CA LEU A 136 -3.22 3.31 10.79
C LEU A 136 -2.20 2.17 10.78
N LEU A 137 -0.98 2.45 10.32
CA LEU A 137 0.10 1.47 10.23
C LEU A 137 0.96 1.44 11.49
N LEU A 138 0.77 2.39 12.41
CA LEU A 138 1.46 2.40 13.70
C LEU A 138 0.75 1.49 14.72
N PRO A 139 1.50 0.88 15.64
CA PRO A 139 0.93 0.20 16.80
C PRO A 139 -0.02 1.11 17.61
N SER A 140 -1.16 0.58 18.06
CA SER A 140 -2.22 1.37 18.71
C SER A 140 -1.75 2.13 19.95
N ASN A 141 -0.89 1.50 20.74
CA ASN A 141 -0.27 2.09 21.92
C ASN A 141 0.60 3.31 21.58
N ILE A 142 1.29 3.33 20.44
CA ILE A 142 2.03 4.53 19.98
C ILE A 142 1.05 5.64 19.62
N ILE A 143 -0.04 5.29 18.93
CA ILE A 143 -1.04 6.27 18.53
C ILE A 143 -1.63 6.95 19.76
N GLU A 144 -2.03 6.18 20.76
CA GLU A 144 -2.68 6.68 21.99
C GLU A 144 -1.80 7.62 22.81
N ASN A 145 -0.48 7.41 22.80
CA ASN A 145 0.44 8.15 23.69
C ASN A 145 1.24 9.23 22.97
N ILE A 146 1.55 9.05 21.68
CA ILE A 146 2.42 9.96 20.94
C ILE A 146 1.63 10.79 19.91
N PHE A 147 0.62 10.19 19.26
CA PHE A 147 -0.08 10.80 18.13
C PHE A 147 -1.56 11.12 18.38
N LYS A 148 -1.99 11.12 19.64
CA LYS A 148 -3.39 11.33 20.02
C LYS A 148 -3.92 12.68 19.57
N GLU A 149 -3.11 13.73 19.66
CA GLU A 149 -3.47 15.08 19.22
C GLU A 149 -3.70 15.12 17.71
N GLU A 150 -2.80 14.52 16.92
CA GLU A 150 -2.94 14.46 15.47
C GLU A 150 -4.17 13.65 15.03
N VAL A 151 -4.45 12.53 15.71
CA VAL A 151 -5.68 11.77 15.47
C VAL A 151 -6.92 12.62 15.77
N ASN A 152 -6.94 13.35 16.88
CA ASN A 152 -8.07 14.20 17.23
C ASN A 152 -8.25 15.36 16.25
N LEU A 153 -7.16 15.99 15.82
CA LEU A 153 -7.20 17.06 14.83
C LEU A 153 -7.71 16.56 13.47
N LEU A 154 -7.27 15.37 13.03
CA LEU A 154 -7.82 14.74 11.83
C LEU A 154 -9.32 14.45 11.98
N LYS A 155 -9.76 13.86 13.11
CA LYS A 155 -11.18 13.62 13.38
C LYS A 155 -11.99 14.90 13.30
N THR A 156 -11.58 15.96 13.98
CA THR A 156 -12.27 17.26 13.97
C THR A 156 -12.40 17.79 12.55
N ASN A 157 -11.31 17.81 11.76
CA ASN A 157 -11.34 18.29 10.38
C ASN A 157 -12.35 17.52 9.52
N TYR A 158 -12.40 16.19 9.62
CA TYR A 158 -13.34 15.39 8.83
C TYR A 158 -14.79 15.48 9.32
N ILE A 159 -15.01 15.68 10.62
CA ILE A 159 -16.34 15.95 11.17
C ILE A 159 -16.85 17.30 10.63
N GLU A 160 -16.01 18.33 10.62
CA GLU A 160 -16.36 19.64 10.04
C GLU A 160 -16.68 19.56 8.54
N ILE A 161 -16.00 18.68 7.80
CA ILE A 161 -16.35 18.40 6.40
C ILE A 161 -17.75 17.78 6.32
N LEU A 162 -18.06 16.77 7.14
CA LEU A 162 -19.39 16.14 7.16
C LEU A 162 -20.50 17.09 7.63
N GLN A 163 -20.20 18.07 8.47
CA GLN A 163 -21.18 19.10 8.85
C GLN A 163 -21.57 20.02 7.68
N LYS A 164 -20.68 20.19 6.69
CA LYS A 164 -20.93 20.99 5.48
C LYS A 164 -21.53 20.17 4.34
N ASP A 165 -21.16 18.90 4.28
CA ASP A 165 -21.58 17.93 3.26
C ASP A 165 -21.73 16.56 3.93
N GLU A 166 -22.94 16.27 4.41
CA GLU A 166 -23.24 15.02 5.14
C GLU A 166 -22.96 13.79 4.28
N ASP A 167 -22.98 13.91 2.96
CA ASP A 167 -22.74 12.81 2.03
C ASP A 167 -21.29 12.70 1.53
N ASN A 168 -20.36 13.46 2.13
CA ASN A 168 -18.96 13.42 1.76
C ASN A 168 -18.34 12.04 2.00
N LEU A 169 -18.26 11.23 0.94
CA LEU A 169 -17.81 9.83 1.00
C LEU A 169 -16.38 9.70 1.52
N LYS A 170 -15.47 10.59 1.09
CA LYS A 170 -14.09 10.59 1.54
C LYS A 170 -14.02 10.78 3.06
N ALA A 171 -14.75 11.76 3.60
CA ALA A 171 -14.79 12.02 5.03
C ALA A 171 -15.41 10.84 5.80
N LYS A 172 -16.51 10.26 5.31
CA LYS A 172 -17.12 9.06 5.88
C LYS A 172 -16.12 7.89 5.98
N ILE A 173 -15.41 7.59 4.89
CA ILE A 173 -14.44 6.48 4.86
C ILE A 173 -13.26 6.76 5.79
N VAL A 174 -12.73 7.98 5.81
CA VAL A 174 -11.62 8.34 6.70
C VAL A 174 -12.04 8.20 8.16
N LEU A 175 -13.19 8.75 8.54
CA LEU A 175 -13.70 8.65 9.90
C LEU A 175 -14.03 7.21 10.28
N PHE A 176 -14.60 6.42 9.36
CA PHE A 176 -14.76 4.99 9.55
C PHE A 176 -13.42 4.35 9.92
N ARG A 177 -12.36 4.57 9.13
CA ARG A 177 -11.04 3.98 9.39
C ARG A 177 -10.49 4.40 10.76
N ILE A 178 -10.57 5.68 11.10
CA ILE A 178 -10.09 6.18 12.41
C ILE A 178 -10.88 5.54 13.55
N TYR A 179 -12.20 5.63 13.54
CA TYR A 179 -13.01 5.07 14.63
C TYR A 179 -12.87 3.56 14.75
N PHE A 180 -12.72 2.88 13.63
CA PHE A 180 -12.63 1.43 13.57
C PHE A 180 -11.27 0.91 14.02
N TYR A 181 -10.19 1.41 13.40
CA TYR A 181 -8.84 0.86 13.60
C TYR A 181 -8.11 1.52 14.77
N ILE A 182 -8.34 2.81 15.03
CA ILE A 182 -7.64 3.55 16.07
C ILE A 182 -8.47 3.54 17.36
N ASP A 183 -9.66 4.15 17.33
CA ASP A 183 -10.49 4.29 18.55
C ASP A 183 -11.17 2.96 18.98
N LYS A 184 -11.11 1.92 18.13
CA LYS A 184 -11.78 0.61 18.31
C LYS A 184 -13.29 0.74 18.61
N ASN A 185 -13.93 1.81 18.14
CA ASN A 185 -15.33 2.10 18.38
C ASN A 185 -16.21 1.57 17.23
N LEU A 186 -16.63 0.31 17.34
CA LEU A 186 -17.45 -0.37 16.33
C LEU A 186 -18.81 0.32 16.10
N LYS A 187 -19.40 0.91 17.14
CA LYS A 187 -20.73 1.55 17.05
C LYS A 187 -20.67 2.83 16.22
N ILE A 188 -19.69 3.71 16.48
CA ILE A 188 -19.55 4.96 15.73
C ILE A 188 -19.03 4.69 14.32
N SER A 189 -18.04 3.81 14.17
CA SER A 189 -17.53 3.44 12.83
C SER A 189 -18.62 2.86 11.94
N ALA A 190 -19.50 2.00 12.46
CA ALA A 190 -20.65 1.48 11.70
C ALA A 190 -21.54 2.60 11.16
N LYS A 191 -21.82 3.62 11.97
CA LYS A 191 -22.65 4.77 11.56
C LYS A 191 -22.03 5.58 10.41
N MET A 192 -20.69 5.67 10.35
CA MET A 192 -20.02 6.38 9.25
C MET A 192 -20.27 5.71 7.90
N LEU A 193 -20.58 4.41 7.88
CA LEU A 193 -20.90 3.67 6.67
C LEU A 193 -22.42 3.43 6.50
N ASP A 194 -23.27 4.00 7.36
CA ASP A 194 -24.71 3.98 7.14
C ASP A 194 -25.02 4.70 5.82
N ASN A 195 -25.95 4.17 5.04
CA ASN A 195 -26.30 4.62 3.69
C ASN A 195 -25.20 4.45 2.60
N ILE A 196 -23.98 4.02 2.94
CA ILE A 196 -22.98 3.57 1.93
C ILE A 196 -23.41 2.27 1.25
N LYS A 197 -24.36 1.52 1.84
CA LYS A 197 -25.03 0.38 1.21
C LYS A 197 -25.71 0.68 -0.14
N ASN A 198 -25.88 1.95 -0.53
CA ASN A 198 -26.37 2.32 -1.85
C ASN A 198 -25.24 2.60 -2.86
N PHE A 199 -23.98 2.64 -2.41
CA PHE A 199 -22.78 3.01 -3.18
C PHE A 199 -21.82 1.83 -3.44
N TYR A 200 -22.22 0.59 -3.16
CA TYR A 200 -21.41 -0.63 -3.40
C TYR A 200 -21.07 -0.87 -4.88
N GLN A 201 -21.71 -0.15 -5.80
CA GLN A 201 -21.39 -0.19 -7.23
C GLN A 201 -20.01 0.44 -7.54
N ASP A 202 -19.47 1.26 -6.64
CA ASP A 202 -18.08 1.73 -6.74
C ASP A 202 -17.11 0.74 -6.08
N SER A 203 -16.14 0.32 -6.88
CA SER A 203 -14.98 -0.48 -6.50
C SER A 203 -14.35 -0.11 -5.15
N ASN A 204 -14.16 1.17 -4.85
CA ASN A 204 -13.46 1.56 -3.64
C ASN A 204 -14.32 1.38 -2.38
N ASN A 205 -15.65 1.39 -2.54
CA ASN A 205 -16.61 1.37 -1.42
C ASN A 205 -16.96 -0.05 -0.99
N ILE A 206 -17.03 -1.01 -1.92
CA ILE A 206 -17.33 -2.40 -1.60
C ILE A 206 -16.31 -3.00 -0.64
N PHE A 207 -15.05 -2.57 -0.68
CA PHE A 207 -14.02 -3.06 0.25
C PHE A 207 -14.26 -2.61 1.68
N TYR A 208 -14.58 -1.33 1.92
CA TYR A 208 -14.91 -0.84 3.26
C TYR A 208 -16.16 -1.51 3.81
N TYR A 209 -17.14 -1.74 2.93
CA TYR A 209 -18.33 -2.48 3.29
C TYR A 209 -18.02 -3.94 3.69
N LEU A 210 -17.18 -4.65 2.94
CA LEU A 210 -16.73 -5.99 3.29
C LEU A 210 -15.95 -6.01 4.61
N THR A 211 -15.06 -5.03 4.85
CA THR A 211 -14.35 -4.87 6.13
C THR A 211 -15.32 -4.69 7.31
N LEU A 212 -16.38 -3.90 7.12
CA LEU A 212 -17.43 -3.72 8.11
C LEU A 212 -18.13 -5.05 8.43
N LEU A 213 -18.56 -5.79 7.40
CA LEU A 213 -19.25 -7.07 7.56
C LEU A 213 -18.38 -8.09 8.31
N ILE A 214 -17.11 -8.24 7.90
CA ILE A 214 -16.12 -9.11 8.57
C ILE A 214 -16.08 -8.79 10.06
N THR A 215 -16.07 -7.51 10.41
CA THR A 215 -15.84 -7.10 11.79
C THR A 215 -17.08 -7.18 12.66
N LYS A 216 -18.24 -6.87 12.08
CA LYS A 216 -19.52 -7.11 12.75
C LYS A 216 -19.83 -8.60 12.90
N LYS A 217 -18.96 -9.49 12.39
CA LYS A 217 -19.18 -10.93 12.29
C LYS A 217 -20.49 -11.24 11.56
N GLU A 218 -20.88 -10.35 10.64
CA GLU A 218 -22.04 -10.53 9.78
C GLU A 218 -21.68 -11.52 8.66
N GLU A 219 -22.69 -12.21 8.15
CA GLU A 219 -22.51 -13.15 7.04
C GLU A 219 -22.13 -12.39 5.77
N ILE A 220 -20.92 -12.68 5.26
CA ILE A 220 -20.47 -12.13 3.98
C ILE A 220 -21.05 -12.99 2.88
N LYS A 221 -21.98 -12.43 2.11
CA LYS A 221 -22.46 -13.09 0.89
C LYS A 221 -21.30 -13.24 -0.10
N ILE A 222 -21.12 -14.46 -0.61
CA ILE A 222 -20.09 -14.75 -1.63
C ILE A 222 -20.22 -13.86 -2.87
N SER A 223 -21.45 -13.43 -3.22
CA SER A 223 -21.67 -12.47 -4.31
C SER A 223 -20.88 -11.18 -4.15
N TYR A 224 -20.80 -10.63 -2.94
CA TYR A 224 -20.04 -9.40 -2.67
C TYR A 224 -18.54 -9.63 -2.81
N LEU A 225 -18.03 -10.79 -2.40
CA LEU A 225 -16.63 -11.13 -2.61
C LEU A 225 -16.31 -11.28 -4.10
N LYS A 226 -17.20 -11.90 -4.89
CA LYS A 226 -17.00 -12.03 -6.34
C LYS A 226 -17.07 -10.69 -7.06
N GLU A 227 -18.01 -9.84 -6.69
CA GLU A 227 -18.13 -8.46 -7.20
C GLU A 227 -16.88 -7.63 -6.88
N ALA A 228 -16.39 -7.72 -5.64
CA ALA A 228 -15.14 -7.09 -5.21
C ALA A 228 -13.95 -7.45 -6.12
N LEU A 229 -13.83 -8.72 -6.53
CA LEU A 229 -12.78 -9.17 -7.45
C LEU A 229 -12.94 -8.67 -8.88
N ASN A 230 -14.18 -8.42 -9.33
CA ASN A 230 -14.44 -7.90 -10.67
C ASN A 230 -13.95 -6.46 -10.86
N HIS A 231 -13.76 -5.72 -9.75
CA HIS A 231 -13.25 -4.36 -9.80
C HIS A 231 -11.74 -4.26 -10.10
N LYS A 232 -11.01 -5.38 -10.05
CA LYS A 232 -9.58 -5.43 -10.43
C LYS A 232 -8.74 -4.35 -9.75
N SER A 233 -8.94 -4.13 -8.45
CA SER A 233 -8.12 -3.21 -7.65
C SER A 233 -7.13 -3.97 -6.77
N TYR A 234 -6.11 -3.26 -6.29
CA TYR A 234 -5.12 -3.81 -5.37
C TYR A 234 -5.78 -4.34 -4.07
N GLU A 235 -6.72 -3.60 -3.51
CA GLU A 235 -7.48 -3.98 -2.32
C GLU A 235 -8.26 -5.28 -2.53
N ALA A 236 -8.83 -5.49 -3.73
CA ALA A 236 -9.53 -6.71 -4.08
C ALA A 236 -8.63 -7.95 -3.97
N PHE A 237 -7.45 -7.86 -4.59
CA PHE A 237 -6.48 -8.95 -4.59
C PHE A 237 -5.84 -9.13 -3.21
N SER A 238 -5.66 -8.06 -2.45
CA SER A 238 -5.22 -8.12 -1.06
C SER A 238 -6.23 -8.89 -0.19
N ILE A 239 -7.53 -8.60 -0.30
CA ILE A 239 -8.59 -9.35 0.39
C ILE A 239 -8.57 -10.81 -0.05
N LEU A 240 -8.55 -11.07 -1.37
CA LEU A 240 -8.49 -12.44 -1.91
C LEU A 240 -7.32 -13.24 -1.33
N SER A 241 -6.13 -12.65 -1.32
CA SER A 241 -4.90 -13.28 -0.84
C SER A 241 -4.92 -13.62 0.65
N ASN A 242 -5.81 -12.98 1.41
CA ASN A 242 -6.00 -13.17 2.85
C ASN A 242 -7.33 -13.85 3.20
N LEU A 243 -8.10 -14.32 2.22
CA LEU A 243 -9.34 -15.04 2.48
C LEU A 243 -9.07 -16.33 3.26
N LYS A 244 -9.94 -16.62 4.23
CA LYS A 244 -9.91 -17.89 4.96
C LYS A 244 -10.15 -19.06 4.00
N SER A 245 -9.50 -20.19 4.27
CA SER A 245 -9.68 -21.45 3.51
C SER A 245 -11.15 -21.85 3.35
N SER A 246 -11.96 -21.61 4.37
CA SER A 246 -13.40 -21.86 4.36
C SER A 246 -14.19 -21.05 3.33
N LEU A 247 -13.69 -19.88 2.93
CA LEU A 247 -14.31 -19.01 1.91
C LEU A 247 -13.75 -19.27 0.51
N ILE A 248 -12.54 -19.82 0.40
CA ILE A 248 -11.90 -20.12 -0.88
C ILE A 248 -12.66 -21.21 -1.67
N LYS A 249 -13.32 -22.15 -0.98
CA LYS A 249 -14.11 -23.22 -1.62
C LYS A 249 -15.25 -22.72 -2.53
N TYR A 250 -15.65 -21.46 -2.39
CA TYR A 250 -16.70 -20.84 -3.21
C TYR A 250 -16.19 -20.24 -4.53
N PHE A 251 -14.87 -20.32 -4.77
CA PHE A 251 -14.23 -19.91 -6.01
C PHE A 251 -13.75 -21.13 -6.77
N SER A 252 -14.07 -21.20 -8.06
CA SER A 252 -13.51 -22.20 -8.95
C SER A 252 -12.03 -21.94 -9.18
N LYS A 253 -11.27 -23.01 -9.47
CA LYS A 253 -9.86 -22.90 -9.85
C LYS A 253 -9.67 -22.00 -11.07
N THR A 254 -10.63 -21.98 -12.00
CA THR A 254 -10.59 -21.12 -13.19
C THR A 254 -10.75 -19.64 -12.83
N GLU A 255 -11.69 -19.29 -11.94
CA GLU A 255 -11.86 -17.92 -11.43
C GLU A 255 -10.57 -17.44 -10.75
N LEU A 256 -9.98 -18.25 -9.87
CA LEU A 256 -8.75 -17.90 -9.16
C LEU A 256 -7.55 -17.75 -10.12
N LYS A 257 -7.42 -18.63 -11.12
CA LYS A 257 -6.40 -18.50 -12.16
C LYS A 257 -6.60 -17.25 -13.02
N HIS A 258 -7.85 -16.87 -13.31
CA HIS A 258 -8.14 -15.62 -14.00
C HIS A 258 -7.76 -14.41 -13.16
N ALA A 259 -8.13 -14.38 -11.88
CA ALA A 259 -7.74 -13.33 -10.94
C ALA A 259 -6.22 -13.14 -10.87
N ILE A 260 -5.45 -14.24 -10.78
CA ILE A 260 -3.98 -14.20 -10.81
C ILE A 260 -3.45 -13.60 -12.12
N ARG A 261 -4.03 -13.96 -13.27
CA ARG A 261 -3.60 -13.39 -14.57
C ARG A 261 -3.88 -11.89 -14.65
N VAL A 262 -5.06 -11.46 -14.19
CA VAL A 262 -5.42 -10.04 -14.14
C VAL A 262 -4.47 -9.28 -13.23
N TYR A 263 -4.21 -9.79 -12.02
CA TYR A 263 -3.31 -9.14 -11.09
C TYR A 263 -1.89 -9.05 -11.65
N LYS A 264 -1.37 -10.12 -12.26
CA LYS A 264 -0.07 -10.08 -12.96
C LYS A 264 -0.03 -9.00 -14.05
N TYR A 265 -1.08 -8.87 -14.85
CA TYR A 265 -1.16 -7.82 -15.85
C TYR A 265 -1.12 -6.43 -15.20
N MET A 266 -1.82 -6.22 -14.08
CA MET A 266 -1.74 -4.97 -13.34
C MET A 266 -0.32 -4.66 -12.87
N LEU A 267 0.43 -5.66 -12.38
CA LEU A 267 1.83 -5.47 -11.99
C LEU A 267 2.72 -5.04 -13.17
N THR A 268 2.41 -5.50 -14.39
CA THR A 268 3.19 -5.09 -15.58
C THR A 268 2.94 -3.66 -16.03
N ILE A 269 1.76 -3.11 -15.74
CA ILE A 269 1.41 -1.72 -16.10
C ILE A 269 1.66 -0.74 -14.94
N ASN A 270 1.90 -1.24 -13.73
CA ASN A 270 2.13 -0.39 -12.57
C ASN A 270 3.49 0.30 -12.67
N ARG A 271 3.52 1.59 -12.33
CA ARG A 271 4.70 2.46 -12.40
C ARG A 271 5.78 2.04 -11.40
N PHE A 272 5.36 1.40 -10.32
CA PHE A 272 6.19 1.05 -9.19
C PHE A 272 5.99 -0.44 -8.88
N ASN A 273 7.10 -1.15 -8.74
CA ASN A 273 7.11 -2.55 -8.35
C ASN A 273 7.20 -2.62 -6.82
N PHE A 274 6.06 -2.58 -6.11
CA PHE A 274 6.09 -2.65 -4.65
C PHE A 274 6.29 -4.09 -4.20
N ILE A 275 7.07 -4.28 -3.12
CA ILE A 275 7.37 -5.62 -2.62
C ILE A 275 6.09 -6.35 -2.20
N ARG A 276 5.14 -5.62 -1.59
CA ARG A 276 3.86 -6.17 -1.16
C ARG A 276 3.03 -6.71 -2.31
N ASP A 277 3.18 -6.18 -3.52
CA ASP A 277 2.51 -6.71 -4.70
C ASP A 277 2.93 -8.15 -5.01
N TYR A 278 4.23 -8.42 -4.93
CA TYR A 278 4.78 -9.75 -5.16
C TYR A 278 4.41 -10.71 -4.03
N LEU A 279 4.29 -10.23 -2.79
CA LEU A 279 3.79 -11.02 -1.67
C LEU A 279 2.32 -11.41 -1.87
N ILE A 280 1.47 -10.49 -2.33
CA ILE A 280 0.07 -10.78 -2.68
C ILE A 280 0.04 -11.82 -3.80
N LEU A 281 0.84 -11.64 -4.85
CA LEU A 281 0.90 -12.60 -5.96
C LEU A 281 1.34 -14.00 -5.50
N ALA A 282 2.37 -14.10 -4.65
CA ALA A 282 2.81 -15.36 -4.08
C ALA A 282 1.69 -16.02 -3.25
N ARG A 283 0.98 -15.25 -2.42
CA ARG A 283 -0.18 -15.75 -1.65
C ARG A 283 -1.30 -16.25 -2.56
N LEU A 284 -1.62 -15.53 -3.63
CA LEU A 284 -2.62 -15.98 -4.61
C LEU A 284 -2.23 -17.31 -5.26
N TYR A 285 -0.96 -17.53 -5.60
CA TYR A 285 -0.48 -18.82 -6.10
C TYR A 285 -0.61 -19.94 -5.06
N LEU A 286 -0.38 -19.65 -3.78
CA LEU A 286 -0.62 -20.61 -2.70
C LEU A 286 -2.11 -21.00 -2.59
N LEU A 287 -3.05 -20.09 -2.90
CA LEU A 287 -4.49 -20.41 -2.88
C LEU A 287 -4.90 -21.49 -3.89
N ILE A 288 -4.15 -21.62 -4.99
CA ILE A 288 -4.42 -22.60 -6.05
C ILE A 288 -3.44 -23.78 -6.02
N ASN A 289 -2.74 -23.98 -4.90
CA ASN A 289 -1.74 -25.03 -4.68
C ASN A 289 -0.57 -25.01 -5.68
N GLU A 290 -0.18 -23.84 -6.20
CA GLU A 290 1.00 -23.68 -7.06
C GLU A 290 2.20 -23.21 -6.22
N GLN A 291 2.62 -24.05 -5.26
CA GLN A 291 3.65 -23.71 -4.25
C GLN A 291 5.01 -23.34 -4.86
N ASP A 292 5.49 -24.10 -5.85
CA ASP A 292 6.78 -23.83 -6.49
C ASP A 292 6.84 -22.43 -7.11
N LYS A 293 5.74 -21.99 -7.72
CA LYS A 293 5.66 -20.64 -8.29
C LYS A 293 5.64 -19.58 -7.21
N ALA A 294 4.87 -19.79 -6.14
CA ALA A 294 4.83 -18.88 -5.01
C ALA A 294 6.23 -18.71 -4.39
N TYR A 295 6.92 -19.80 -4.10
CA TYR A 295 8.23 -19.77 -3.47
C TYR A 295 9.32 -19.20 -4.39
N LYS A 296 9.27 -19.49 -5.69
CA LYS A 296 10.14 -18.84 -6.68
C LYS A 296 9.94 -17.33 -6.73
N ILE A 297 8.71 -16.82 -6.56
CA ILE A 297 8.47 -15.38 -6.48
C ILE A 297 9.13 -14.80 -5.23
N LEU A 298 8.96 -15.43 -4.07
CA LEU A 298 9.53 -14.96 -2.80
C LEU A 298 11.07 -14.95 -2.85
N GLU A 299 11.68 -16.02 -3.36
CA GLU A 299 13.12 -16.11 -3.53
C GLU A 299 13.65 -14.99 -4.43
N ASN A 300 12.98 -14.72 -5.56
CA ASN A 300 13.36 -13.62 -6.44
C ASN A 300 13.25 -12.26 -5.76
N VAL A 301 12.22 -12.03 -4.94
CA VAL A 301 12.04 -10.79 -4.20
C VAL A 301 13.15 -10.59 -3.17
N LEU A 302 13.56 -11.65 -2.47
CA LEU A 302 14.69 -11.62 -1.54
C LEU A 302 16.03 -11.38 -2.25
N ASN A 303 16.31 -12.13 -3.33
CA ASN A 303 17.60 -12.10 -4.03
C ASN A 303 17.83 -10.79 -4.80
N LYS A 304 16.82 -10.29 -5.51
CA LYS A 304 16.94 -9.06 -6.31
C LYS A 304 17.11 -7.80 -5.46
N ARG A 305 16.69 -7.83 -4.20
CA ARG A 305 16.76 -6.68 -3.30
C ARG A 305 17.80 -6.85 -2.21
N SER A 306 18.81 -7.70 -2.43
CA SER A 306 19.91 -7.97 -1.49
C SER A 306 20.65 -6.74 -0.96
N LYS A 307 20.63 -5.60 -1.69
CA LYS A 307 21.20 -4.32 -1.24
C LYS A 307 20.22 -3.41 -0.48
N GLU A 308 18.92 -3.65 -0.59
CA GLU A 308 17.82 -2.92 0.07
C GLU A 308 16.96 -3.88 0.92
N ILE A 309 17.53 -4.97 1.48
CA ILE A 309 16.69 -5.89 2.25
C ILE A 309 16.29 -5.18 3.54
N SER A 310 15.11 -4.56 3.51
CA SER A 310 14.52 -4.01 4.70
C SER A 310 14.27 -5.15 5.69
N HIS A 311 14.45 -4.86 6.97
CA HIS A 311 14.11 -5.79 8.04
C HIS A 311 12.66 -6.30 7.91
N SER A 312 11.74 -5.46 7.41
CA SER A 312 10.33 -5.79 7.21
C SER A 312 10.09 -6.84 6.11
N LEU A 313 10.82 -6.82 4.99
CA LEU A 313 10.68 -7.83 3.94
C LEU A 313 11.11 -9.21 4.44
N ASN A 314 12.32 -9.27 5.00
CA ASN A 314 12.85 -10.51 5.57
C ASN A 314 11.92 -11.06 6.65
N TYR A 315 11.40 -10.19 7.51
CA TYR A 315 10.41 -10.57 8.51
C TYR A 315 9.16 -11.22 7.88
N MET A 316 8.55 -10.57 6.88
CA MET A 316 7.32 -11.08 6.25
C MET A 316 7.51 -12.41 5.53
N VAL A 317 8.63 -12.58 4.80
CA VAL A 317 8.91 -13.82 4.06
C VAL A 317 9.28 -14.94 5.02
N THR A 318 10.11 -14.67 6.02
CA THR A 318 10.47 -15.64 7.07
C THR A 318 9.23 -16.10 7.84
N GLY A 319 8.38 -15.16 8.26
CA GLY A 319 7.11 -15.47 8.92
C GLY A 319 6.17 -16.32 8.05
N LEU A 320 6.15 -16.09 6.73
CA LEU A 320 5.38 -16.94 5.81
C LEU A 320 5.94 -18.37 5.77
N TYR A 321 7.26 -18.55 5.68
CA TYR A 321 7.88 -19.87 5.72
C TYR A 321 7.61 -20.59 7.03
N ILE A 322 7.74 -19.91 8.18
CA ILE A 322 7.40 -20.45 9.51
C ILE A 322 5.93 -20.91 9.54
N SER A 323 5.00 -20.05 9.12
CA SER A 323 3.55 -20.35 9.14
C SER A 323 3.15 -21.56 8.28
N ARG A 324 4.04 -22.00 7.38
CA ARG A 324 3.84 -23.11 6.44
C ARG A 324 4.74 -24.31 6.73
N ASN A 325 5.46 -24.31 7.85
CA ASN A 325 6.43 -25.35 8.20
C ASN A 325 7.47 -25.59 7.08
N GLN A 326 7.98 -24.51 6.48
CA GLN A 326 9.03 -24.54 5.45
C GLN A 326 10.36 -24.02 6.03
N THR A 327 10.77 -24.57 7.17
CA THR A 327 11.94 -24.08 7.93
C THR A 327 13.25 -24.32 7.19
N ASP A 328 13.28 -25.29 6.28
CA ASP A 328 14.40 -25.59 5.37
C ASP A 328 14.74 -24.42 4.43
N LYS A 329 13.81 -23.49 4.21
CA LYS A 329 13.99 -22.30 3.36
C LYS A 329 14.47 -21.07 4.12
N ILE A 330 14.65 -21.18 5.44
CA ILE A 330 15.07 -20.08 6.31
C ILE A 330 16.58 -20.17 6.50
N THR A 331 17.31 -19.13 6.10
CA THR A 331 18.75 -19.02 6.35
C THR A 331 19.04 -18.40 7.72
N ASP A 332 20.24 -18.59 8.26
CA ASP A 332 20.65 -17.99 9.53
C ASP A 332 20.52 -16.46 9.52
N ASN A 333 20.92 -15.82 8.42
CA ASN A 333 20.79 -14.37 8.23
C ASN A 333 19.32 -13.91 8.23
N MET A 334 18.42 -14.68 7.62
CA MET A 334 16.98 -14.37 7.67
C MET A 334 16.44 -14.45 9.09
N LEU A 335 16.88 -15.46 9.86
CA LEU A 335 16.47 -15.64 11.24
C LEU A 335 17.02 -14.53 12.15
N GLU A 336 18.27 -14.13 11.95
CA GLU A 336 18.88 -13.00 12.67
C GLU A 336 18.11 -11.70 12.42
N VAL A 337 17.84 -11.39 11.14
CA VAL A 337 17.06 -10.21 10.76
C VAL A 337 15.64 -10.27 11.33
N TYR A 338 14.99 -11.43 11.30
CA TYR A 338 13.66 -11.66 11.89
C TYR A 338 13.67 -11.39 13.39
N ASN A 339 14.66 -11.92 14.13
CA ASN A 339 14.77 -11.72 15.57
C ASN A 339 15.04 -10.26 15.92
N LYS A 340 15.94 -9.59 15.19
CA LYS A 340 16.21 -8.16 15.36
C LYS A 340 14.95 -7.31 15.13
N TYR A 341 14.19 -7.62 14.06
CA TYR A 341 12.92 -6.97 13.78
C TYR A 341 11.93 -7.13 14.94
N MET A 342 11.79 -8.35 15.47
CA MET A 342 10.90 -8.65 16.59
C MET A 342 11.30 -7.89 17.86
N GLN A 343 12.60 -7.83 18.18
CA GLN A 343 13.11 -7.07 19.32
C GLN A 343 12.84 -5.57 19.20
N LEU A 344 13.14 -4.98 18.04
CA LEU A 344 12.87 -3.57 17.79
C LEU A 344 11.37 -3.26 17.82
N SER A 345 10.53 -4.14 17.25
CA SER A 345 9.08 -3.99 17.30
C SER A 345 8.57 -4.01 18.74
N LEU A 346 9.11 -4.89 19.60
CA LEU A 346 8.79 -4.92 21.03
C LEU A 346 9.25 -3.65 21.75
N SER A 347 10.46 -3.15 21.46
CA SER A 347 10.96 -1.88 22.02
C SER A 347 10.01 -0.72 21.68
N ILE A 348 9.64 -0.61 20.40
CA ILE A 348 8.69 0.37 19.89
C ILE A 348 7.34 0.26 20.62
N SER A 349 6.83 -0.96 20.82
CA SER A 349 5.59 -1.21 21.56
C SER A 349 5.69 -0.89 23.06
N ASN A 350 6.87 -1.06 23.68
CA ASN A 350 7.05 -0.84 25.11
C ASN A 350 7.35 0.61 25.49
N LYS A 351 7.69 1.47 24.52
CA LYS A 351 8.00 2.90 24.72
C LYS A 351 6.88 3.77 25.32
N VAL A 352 5.72 3.15 25.53
CA VAL A 352 4.56 3.70 26.22
C VAL A 352 4.69 3.64 27.75
N PHE A 353 5.55 2.76 28.28
CA PHE A 353 5.68 2.54 29.73
C PHE A 353 6.79 3.39 30.37
N ASP A 354 7.57 4.12 29.58
CA ASP A 354 8.72 4.91 30.04
C ASP A 354 8.51 6.44 29.95
N ASN A 355 7.33 6.91 29.51
CA ASN A 355 6.89 8.32 29.55
C ASN A 355 5.73 8.47 30.53
#